data_AF-A0A0U2U895-F1
#
_entry.id   AF-A0A0U2U895-F1
#
_cell.length_a   1.000
_cell.length_b   1.000
_cell.length_c   1.000
_cell.angle_alpha   90.00
_cell.angle_beta   90.00
_cell.angle_gamma   90.00
#
_symmetry.space_group_name_H-M   'P 1'
#
loop_
_entity.id
_entity.type
_entity.pdbx_description
1 polymer ?
#
loop_
_entity_poly.entity_id
_entity_poly.type
_entity_poly.pdbx_seq_one_letter_code
_entity_poly.pdbx_strand_id
1 'polypeptide(L)'
;MKILTHWDADGIISASKVLEVIDGEVYIPRIGTWRFEAIPREALKGTLYVLDYSLPREDWEKVCEMIEDLVIIDHHTGNEAPCGKTINPALRGIEVPACSLVVSNYFRIPYDWRDAVAIAADLGDPAGNPFWVKIVKEQRLNEEDIMEAAALLNSCYRTLDYECIKEYAYNLRQMELEEVLNDKRLRANRERARSRLEEYLRKANCVGRVCLIRGDEDVHLFASALWKRLKRNGVSIVITINEKMMRIYCRGDERDYEEAIRRAKQIGLKEVGGKKEVCSAHVTREELPRVIRVLREMKLLDEFEFLESSVIEH
;
A
#
# COMPACT_ATOMS: atom_id res chain seq x y z
N MET A 1 14.57 -16.16 12.54
CA MET A 1 14.55 -15.74 11.12
C MET A 1 14.20 -14.26 11.04
N LYS A 2 14.29 -13.62 9.88
CA LYS A 2 13.88 -12.22 9.70
C LYS A 2 12.67 -12.16 8.79
N ILE A 3 11.70 -11.32 9.13
CA ILE A 3 10.45 -11.16 8.39
C ILE A 3 10.32 -9.69 8.03
N LEU A 4 10.52 -9.35 6.76
CA LEU A 4 10.18 -8.04 6.21
C LEU A 4 8.72 -8.09 5.74
N THR A 5 7.87 -7.22 6.26
CA THR A 5 6.45 -7.22 5.89
C THR A 5 5.96 -5.83 5.50
N HIS A 6 5.01 -5.77 4.57
CA HIS A 6 4.32 -4.55 4.23
C HIS A 6 3.54 -4.00 5.44
N TRP A 7 3.31 -2.69 5.43
CA TRP A 7 2.85 -1.94 6.60
C TRP A 7 1.33 -1.86 6.75
N ASP A 8 0.57 -2.35 5.77
CA ASP A 8 -0.89 -2.38 5.83
C ASP A 8 -1.43 -3.64 6.52
N ALA A 9 -2.75 -3.76 6.59
CA ALA A 9 -3.37 -4.84 7.33
C ALA A 9 -3.05 -6.23 6.74
N ASP A 10 -2.97 -6.39 5.41
CA ASP A 10 -2.61 -7.67 4.81
C ASP A 10 -1.17 -8.06 5.12
N GLY A 11 -0.22 -7.12 5.03
CA GLY A 11 1.15 -7.34 5.51
C GLY A 11 1.20 -7.76 6.98
N ILE A 12 0.59 -6.97 7.88
CA ILE A 12 0.55 -7.25 9.33
C ILE A 12 -0.02 -8.66 9.60
N ILE A 13 -1.13 -9.01 8.96
CA ILE A 13 -1.77 -10.31 9.12
C ILE A 13 -0.90 -11.43 8.55
N SER A 14 -0.32 -11.23 7.37
CA SER A 14 0.61 -12.18 6.75
C SER A 14 1.79 -12.48 7.67
N ALA A 15 2.41 -11.45 8.26
CA ALA A 15 3.47 -11.62 9.25
C ALA A 15 3.00 -12.37 10.49
N SER A 16 1.80 -12.06 11.00
CA SER A 16 1.23 -12.75 12.14
C SER A 16 1.04 -14.25 11.89
N LYS A 17 0.53 -14.62 10.71
CA LYS A 17 0.35 -16.04 10.33
C LYS A 17 1.68 -16.75 10.11
N VAL A 18 2.69 -16.08 9.54
CA VAL A 18 4.05 -16.64 9.43
C VAL A 18 4.67 -16.87 10.81
N LEU A 19 4.41 -15.98 11.78
CA LEU A 19 4.90 -16.12 13.14
C LEU A 19 4.26 -17.26 13.95
N GLU A 20 3.23 -17.93 13.44
CA GLU A 20 2.68 -19.16 14.03
C GLU A 20 3.54 -20.39 13.72
N VAL A 21 4.30 -20.33 12.64
CA VAL A 21 5.07 -21.47 12.10
C VAL A 21 6.57 -21.24 12.19
N ILE A 22 7.00 -19.99 12.28
CA ILE A 22 8.40 -19.59 12.26
C ILE A 22 8.66 -18.55 13.36
N ASP A 23 9.68 -18.79 14.18
CA ASP A 23 10.21 -17.77 15.08
C ASP A 23 11.06 -16.76 14.33
N GLY A 24 10.67 -15.48 14.39
CA GLY A 24 11.36 -14.43 13.67
C GLY A 24 11.20 -13.02 14.23
N GLU A 25 12.14 -12.17 13.84
CA GLU A 25 12.06 -10.74 14.07
C GLU A 25 11.36 -10.04 12.90
N VAL A 26 10.34 -9.26 13.20
CA VAL A 26 9.58 -8.47 12.22
C VAL A 26 10.26 -7.12 11.98
N TYR A 27 10.44 -6.81 10.71
CA TYR A 27 10.98 -5.57 10.17
C TYR A 27 9.97 -4.96 9.19
N ILE A 28 9.85 -3.64 9.23
CA ILE A 28 8.94 -2.88 8.37
C ILE A 28 9.81 -1.99 7.47
N PRO A 29 9.65 -2.02 6.14
CA PRO A 29 10.33 -1.07 5.28
C PRO A 29 9.82 0.35 5.54
N ARG A 30 10.59 1.36 5.14
CA ARG A 30 10.14 2.76 5.25
C ARG A 30 8.80 2.94 4.53
N ILE A 31 7.77 3.30 5.29
CA ILE A 31 6.38 3.44 4.84
C ILE A 31 6.31 4.34 3.60
N GLY A 32 5.55 3.88 2.61
CA GLY A 32 5.38 4.55 1.33
C GLY A 32 6.55 4.38 0.36
N THR A 33 7.62 3.66 0.69
CA THR A 33 8.75 3.45 -0.21
C THR A 33 8.82 1.99 -0.64
N TRP A 34 9.02 1.73 -1.95
CA TRP A 34 9.19 0.38 -2.53
C TRP A 34 10.56 0.23 -3.19
N ARG A 35 11.62 0.49 -2.41
CA ARG A 35 13.02 0.49 -2.88
C ARG A 35 13.92 -0.25 -1.90
N PHE A 36 15.09 -0.67 -2.35
CA PHE A 36 16.10 -1.33 -1.53
C PHE A 36 16.47 -0.50 -0.28
N GLU A 37 16.60 0.81 -0.42
CA GLU A 37 17.00 1.73 0.65
C GLU A 37 15.93 1.90 1.73
N ALA A 38 14.71 1.41 1.49
CA ALA A 38 13.64 1.38 2.47
C ALA A 38 13.79 0.24 3.47
N ILE A 39 14.58 -0.80 3.15
CA ILE A 39 14.71 -2.01 3.97
C ILE A 39 15.67 -1.73 5.13
N PRO A 40 15.27 -2.02 6.40
CA PRO A 40 16.19 -1.92 7.54
C PRO A 40 17.43 -2.80 7.30
N ARG A 41 18.63 -2.25 7.56
CA ARG A 41 19.89 -3.00 7.35
C ARG A 41 19.97 -4.26 8.19
N GLU A 42 19.31 -4.24 9.34
CA GLU A 42 19.15 -5.35 10.25
C GLU A 42 18.37 -6.49 9.60
N ALA A 43 17.41 -6.22 8.70
CA ALA A 43 16.68 -7.24 7.96
C ALA A 43 17.57 -8.00 6.95
N LEU A 44 18.63 -7.36 6.44
CA LEU A 44 19.49 -7.85 5.35
C LEU A 44 20.66 -8.71 5.83
N LYS A 45 20.43 -9.68 6.73
CA LYS A 45 21.45 -10.70 7.07
C LYS A 45 20.79 -12.05 7.36
N GLY A 46 21.42 -13.17 6.99
CA GLY A 46 20.87 -14.50 7.22
C GLY A 46 19.64 -14.79 6.35
N THR A 47 18.71 -15.59 6.87
CA THR A 47 17.44 -15.94 6.20
C THR A 47 16.39 -14.83 6.34
N LEU A 48 15.90 -14.33 5.21
CA LEU A 48 14.88 -13.29 5.10
C LEU A 48 13.61 -13.83 4.44
N TYR A 49 12.48 -13.68 5.13
CA TYR A 49 11.13 -13.80 4.57
C TYR A 49 10.62 -12.41 4.21
N VAL A 50 10.16 -12.22 2.98
CA VAL A 50 9.52 -10.98 2.54
C VAL A 50 8.04 -11.26 2.27
N LEU A 51 7.16 -10.51 2.93
CA LEU A 51 5.72 -10.72 2.92
C LEU A 51 5.02 -9.49 2.38
N ASP A 52 4.18 -9.71 1.36
CA ASP A 52 3.31 -8.68 0.77
C ASP A 52 4.06 -7.45 0.23
N TYR A 53 5.33 -7.65 -0.15
CA TYR A 53 6.21 -6.56 -0.53
C TYR A 53 7.08 -6.94 -1.73
N SER A 54 6.88 -6.21 -2.83
CA SER A 54 7.65 -6.37 -4.07
C SER A 54 8.61 -5.21 -4.27
N LEU A 55 9.77 -5.52 -4.86
CA LEU A 55 10.77 -4.56 -5.30
C LEU A 55 10.96 -4.60 -6.82
N PRO A 56 11.49 -3.53 -7.42
CA PRO A 56 12.08 -3.59 -8.75
C PRO A 56 13.19 -4.64 -8.82
N ARG A 57 13.40 -5.23 -10.01
CA ARG A 57 14.42 -6.28 -10.21
C ARG A 57 15.81 -5.87 -9.74
N GLU A 58 16.25 -4.67 -10.10
CA GLU A 58 17.55 -4.09 -9.69
C GLU A 58 17.73 -3.99 -8.18
N ASP A 59 16.64 -3.79 -7.43
CA ASP A 59 16.69 -3.73 -5.97
C ASP A 59 16.66 -5.14 -5.35
N TRP A 60 15.99 -6.10 -5.99
CA TRP A 60 16.13 -7.51 -5.62
C TRP A 60 17.55 -8.03 -5.80
N GLU A 61 18.25 -7.62 -6.87
CA GLU A 61 19.66 -7.96 -7.08
C GLU A 61 20.53 -7.53 -5.89
N LYS A 62 20.35 -6.29 -5.39
CA LYS A 62 21.03 -5.80 -4.18
C LYS A 62 20.67 -6.60 -2.92
N VAL A 63 19.40 -6.98 -2.75
CA VAL A 63 18.97 -7.82 -1.61
C VAL A 63 19.70 -9.16 -1.66
N CYS A 64 19.74 -9.80 -2.84
CA CYS A 64 20.38 -11.09 -3.06
C CYS A 64 21.88 -11.10 -2.77
N GLU A 65 22.56 -9.96 -2.87
CA GLU A 65 23.97 -9.82 -2.50
C GLU A 65 24.21 -9.80 -0.98
N MET A 66 23.18 -9.53 -0.17
CA MET A 66 23.32 -9.29 1.28
C MET A 66 22.75 -10.40 2.18
N ILE A 67 21.85 -11.21 1.65
CA ILE A 67 21.13 -12.25 2.41
C ILE A 67 21.71 -13.63 2.09
N GLU A 68 21.51 -14.58 3.01
CA GLU A 68 21.93 -15.99 2.80
C GLU A 68 20.82 -16.77 2.09
N ASP A 69 19.58 -16.61 2.57
CA ASP A 69 18.39 -17.28 2.04
C ASP A 69 17.24 -16.29 1.94
N LEU A 70 16.52 -16.33 0.80
CA LEU A 70 15.38 -15.47 0.54
C LEU A 70 14.14 -16.31 0.28
N VAL A 71 13.05 -15.99 0.98
CA VAL A 71 11.71 -16.51 0.70
C VAL A 71 10.77 -15.33 0.54
N ILE A 72 10.18 -15.17 -0.63
CA ILE A 72 9.21 -14.12 -0.91
C ILE A 72 7.82 -14.77 -0.97
N ILE A 73 6.87 -14.24 -0.21
CA ILE A 73 5.46 -14.61 -0.29
C ILE A 73 4.69 -13.33 -0.61
N ASP A 74 4.05 -13.32 -1.78
CA ASP A 74 3.42 -12.11 -2.32
C ASP A 74 2.26 -12.50 -3.24
N HIS A 75 1.41 -11.54 -3.57
CA HIS A 75 0.29 -11.68 -4.51
C HIS A 75 0.26 -10.56 -5.56
N HIS A 76 1.16 -9.58 -5.45
CA HIS A 76 1.25 -8.48 -6.40
C HIS A 76 1.81 -8.95 -7.76
N THR A 77 1.33 -8.33 -8.83
CA THR A 77 2.04 -8.34 -10.11
C THR A 77 3.42 -7.69 -9.93
N GLY A 78 4.49 -8.35 -10.32
CA GLY A 78 5.84 -7.85 -10.07
C GLY A 78 6.92 -8.65 -10.81
N ASN A 79 8.17 -8.38 -10.45
CA ASN A 79 9.31 -9.13 -10.94
C ASN A 79 9.61 -10.27 -9.98
N GLU A 80 9.91 -11.45 -10.53
CA GLU A 80 10.51 -12.52 -9.75
C GLU A 80 11.92 -12.09 -9.30
N ALA A 81 12.26 -12.35 -8.03
CA ALA A 81 13.60 -12.11 -7.53
C ALA A 81 14.61 -13.05 -8.22
N PRO A 82 15.85 -12.60 -8.49
CA PRO A 82 16.85 -13.41 -9.17
C PRO A 82 17.46 -14.51 -8.27
N CYS A 83 17.16 -14.50 -6.97
CA CYS A 83 17.61 -15.51 -6.00
C CYS A 83 16.46 -15.94 -5.08
N GLY A 84 16.69 -17.05 -4.37
CA GLY A 84 15.76 -17.56 -3.36
C GLY A 84 14.50 -18.17 -3.95
N LYS A 85 13.48 -18.33 -3.10
CA LYS A 85 12.21 -18.95 -3.45
C LYS A 85 11.10 -17.89 -3.47
N THR A 86 10.43 -17.75 -4.60
CA THR A 86 9.27 -16.87 -4.74
C THR A 86 7.98 -17.68 -4.76
N ILE A 87 7.08 -17.41 -3.82
CA ILE A 87 5.73 -17.94 -3.73
C ILE A 87 4.76 -16.80 -4.06
N ASN A 88 4.52 -16.60 -5.35
CA ASN A 88 3.62 -15.57 -5.84
C ASN A 88 2.72 -16.11 -6.96
N PRO A 89 1.40 -16.30 -6.71
CA PRO A 89 0.45 -16.76 -7.72
C PRO A 89 0.32 -15.81 -8.93
N ALA A 90 0.48 -14.50 -8.75
CA ALA A 90 0.33 -13.51 -9.82
C ALA A 90 1.41 -13.64 -10.90
N LEU A 91 2.59 -14.16 -10.57
CA LEU A 91 3.62 -14.50 -11.58
C LEU A 91 3.16 -15.57 -12.59
N ARG A 92 2.11 -16.33 -12.24
CA ARG A 92 1.47 -17.34 -13.10
C ARG A 92 0.10 -16.88 -13.62
N GLY A 93 -0.21 -15.60 -13.50
CA GLY A 93 -1.51 -15.03 -13.91
C GLY A 93 -2.68 -15.44 -13.02
N ILE A 94 -2.42 -15.94 -11.81
CA ILE A 94 -3.46 -16.27 -10.83
C ILE A 94 -3.60 -15.10 -9.87
N GLU A 95 -4.77 -14.46 -9.88
CA GLU A 95 -5.10 -13.40 -8.94
C GLU A 95 -5.55 -13.98 -7.60
N VAL A 96 -4.95 -13.50 -6.51
CA VAL A 96 -5.33 -13.83 -5.13
C VAL A 96 -5.56 -12.51 -4.40
N PRO A 97 -6.68 -12.34 -3.68
CA PRO A 97 -7.09 -11.03 -3.19
C PRO A 97 -6.27 -10.48 -2.02
N ALA A 98 -5.39 -11.30 -1.41
CA ALA A 98 -4.52 -10.91 -0.31
C ALA A 98 -3.33 -11.89 -0.19
N CYS A 99 -2.16 -11.41 0.22
CA CYS A 99 -0.97 -12.18 0.55
C CYS A 99 -1.19 -13.17 1.70
N SER A 100 -2.00 -12.81 2.70
CA SER A 100 -2.36 -13.69 3.83
C SER A 100 -2.94 -15.03 3.39
N LEU A 101 -3.72 -15.07 2.29
CA LEU A 101 -4.20 -16.32 1.70
C LEU A 101 -3.06 -17.15 1.09
N VAL A 102 -2.06 -16.50 0.49
CA VAL A 102 -0.88 -17.17 -0.05
C VAL A 102 -0.06 -17.79 1.08
N VAL A 103 0.13 -17.06 2.19
CA VAL A 103 0.75 -17.55 3.42
C VAL A 103 -0.01 -18.77 3.96
N SER A 104 -1.32 -18.65 4.14
CA SER A 104 -2.20 -19.72 4.62
C SER A 104 -2.09 -20.98 3.77
N ASN A 105 -2.10 -20.82 2.44
CA ASN A 105 -1.95 -21.95 1.51
C ASN A 105 -0.56 -22.60 1.57
N TYR A 106 0.50 -21.79 1.65
CA TYR A 106 1.87 -22.27 1.66
C TYR A 106 2.19 -23.06 2.93
N PHE A 107 1.78 -22.57 4.09
CA PHE A 107 2.02 -23.21 5.39
C PHE A 107 0.89 -24.14 5.83
N ARG A 108 -0.19 -24.27 5.05
CA ARG A 108 -1.39 -25.05 5.36
C ARG A 108 -2.08 -24.61 6.66
N ILE A 109 -2.08 -23.30 6.91
CA ILE A 109 -2.82 -22.68 8.01
C ILE A 109 -4.29 -22.54 7.56
N PRO A 110 -5.27 -22.95 8.38
CA PRO A 110 -6.68 -22.73 8.07
C PRO A 110 -6.99 -21.24 7.83
N TYR A 111 -7.97 -20.98 6.97
CA TYR A 111 -8.47 -19.62 6.81
C TYR A 111 -9.33 -19.23 8.02
N ASP A 112 -9.14 -18.02 8.50
CA ASP A 112 -9.85 -17.46 9.64
C ASP A 112 -10.24 -15.99 9.40
N TRP A 113 -10.74 -15.32 10.43
CA TRP A 113 -11.18 -13.92 10.35
C TRP A 113 -10.08 -12.97 9.88
N ARG A 114 -8.79 -13.29 10.13
CA ARG A 114 -7.66 -12.45 9.72
C ARG A 114 -7.52 -12.44 8.21
N ASP A 115 -7.69 -13.58 7.53
CA ASP A 115 -7.67 -13.60 6.06
C ASP A 115 -8.83 -12.77 5.48
N ALA A 116 -10.00 -12.75 6.12
CA ALA A 116 -11.10 -11.87 5.70
C ALA A 116 -10.73 -10.38 5.88
N VAL A 117 -10.14 -10.00 7.01
CA VAL A 117 -9.66 -8.63 7.28
C VAL A 117 -8.62 -8.18 6.24
N ALA A 118 -7.69 -9.04 5.89
CA ALA A 118 -6.69 -8.77 4.86
C ALA A 118 -7.33 -8.55 3.47
N ILE A 119 -8.26 -9.41 3.05
CA ILE A 119 -9.02 -9.24 1.80
C ILE A 119 -9.78 -7.90 1.80
N ALA A 120 -10.44 -7.56 2.91
CA ALA A 120 -11.12 -6.27 3.06
C ALA A 120 -10.16 -5.08 2.96
N ALA A 121 -8.93 -5.21 3.47
CA ALA A 121 -7.94 -4.14 3.43
C ALA A 121 -7.49 -3.82 1.99
N ASP A 122 -7.19 -4.85 1.20
CA ASP A 122 -6.65 -4.70 -0.16
C ASP A 122 -7.72 -4.29 -1.17
N LEU A 123 -8.86 -4.98 -1.18
CA LEU A 123 -9.95 -4.70 -2.10
C LEU A 123 -10.69 -3.43 -1.67
N GLY A 124 -10.90 -3.28 -0.37
CA GLY A 124 -11.69 -2.22 0.25
C GLY A 124 -13.18 -2.21 -0.10
N ASP A 125 -13.63 -2.96 -1.10
CA ASP A 125 -14.98 -3.51 -1.24
C ASP A 125 -14.83 -4.97 -1.69
N PRO A 126 -14.87 -5.92 -0.75
CA PRO A 126 -14.64 -7.33 -1.05
C PRO A 126 -15.91 -8.06 -1.52
N ALA A 127 -17.04 -7.35 -1.69
CA ALA A 127 -18.31 -7.95 -2.05
C ALA A 127 -18.21 -8.75 -3.36
N GLY A 128 -18.66 -10.01 -3.32
CA GLY A 128 -18.61 -10.92 -4.47
C GLY A 128 -17.26 -11.62 -4.70
N ASN A 129 -16.20 -11.29 -3.95
CA ASN A 129 -14.96 -12.05 -4.03
C ASN A 129 -15.18 -13.49 -3.47
N PRO A 130 -14.81 -14.56 -4.19
CA PRO A 130 -15.11 -15.93 -3.76
C PRO A 130 -14.46 -16.33 -2.42
N PHE A 131 -13.24 -15.85 -2.14
CA PHE A 131 -12.55 -16.14 -0.88
C PHE A 131 -13.22 -15.42 0.29
N TRP A 132 -13.56 -14.14 0.09
CA TRP A 132 -14.34 -13.36 1.07
C TRP A 132 -15.64 -14.08 1.45
N VAL A 133 -16.49 -14.38 0.45
CA VAL A 133 -17.80 -15.00 0.67
C VAL A 133 -17.67 -16.33 1.41
N LYS A 134 -16.66 -17.12 1.05
CA LYS A 134 -16.38 -18.40 1.71
C LYS A 134 -16.01 -18.19 3.19
N ILE A 135 -15.01 -17.36 3.47
CA ILE A 135 -14.47 -17.20 4.83
C ILE A 135 -15.51 -16.57 5.75
N VAL A 136 -16.17 -15.48 5.32
CA VAL A 136 -17.22 -14.81 6.11
C VAL A 136 -18.34 -15.78 6.48
N LYS A 137 -18.78 -16.61 5.52
CA LYS A 137 -19.83 -17.59 5.77
C LYS A 137 -19.39 -18.73 6.70
N GLU A 138 -18.22 -19.31 6.46
CA GLU A 138 -17.70 -20.44 7.25
C GLU A 138 -17.41 -20.04 8.70
N GLN A 139 -16.86 -18.84 8.89
CA GLN A 139 -16.49 -18.30 10.20
C GLN A 139 -17.64 -17.50 10.86
N ARG A 140 -18.80 -17.36 10.18
CA ARG A 140 -19.99 -16.63 10.65
C ARG A 140 -19.67 -15.19 11.08
N LEU A 141 -18.85 -14.51 10.28
CA LEU A 141 -18.35 -13.17 10.58
C LEU A 141 -19.38 -12.12 10.18
N ASN A 142 -19.37 -11.01 10.91
CA ASN A 142 -20.07 -9.80 10.50
C ASN A 142 -19.17 -9.00 9.54
N GLU A 143 -19.67 -8.69 8.35
CA GLU A 143 -18.90 -7.98 7.32
C GLU A 143 -18.47 -6.58 7.76
N GLU A 144 -19.33 -5.84 8.47
CA GLU A 144 -19.02 -4.49 8.97
C GLU A 144 -17.88 -4.51 9.99
N ASP A 145 -17.88 -5.50 10.88
CA ASP A 145 -16.80 -5.71 11.86
C ASP A 145 -15.47 -6.02 11.18
N ILE A 146 -15.47 -6.85 10.14
CA ILE A 146 -14.26 -7.16 9.36
C ILE A 146 -13.74 -5.91 8.65
N MET A 147 -14.63 -5.13 8.03
CA MET A 147 -14.26 -3.88 7.38
C MET A 147 -13.70 -2.84 8.37
N GLU A 148 -14.26 -2.77 9.59
CA GLU A 148 -13.75 -1.86 10.63
C GLU A 148 -12.39 -2.35 11.18
N ALA A 149 -12.21 -3.65 11.41
CA ALA A 149 -10.92 -4.22 11.79
C ALA A 149 -9.82 -3.95 10.75
N ALA A 150 -10.14 -4.07 9.45
CA ALA A 150 -9.23 -3.71 8.38
C ALA A 150 -8.87 -2.22 8.43
N ALA A 151 -9.84 -1.36 8.73
CA ALA A 151 -9.63 0.07 8.81
C ALA A 151 -8.84 0.50 10.07
N LEU A 152 -8.99 -0.24 11.17
CA LEU A 152 -8.23 -0.12 12.41
C LEU A 152 -6.77 -0.50 12.19
N LEU A 153 -6.46 -1.66 11.63
CA LEU A 153 -5.07 -2.08 11.35
C LEU A 153 -4.39 -1.14 10.35
N ASN A 154 -5.08 -0.77 9.26
CA ASN A 154 -4.57 0.21 8.30
C ASN A 154 -4.33 1.60 8.90
N SER A 155 -4.89 1.90 10.08
CA SER A 155 -4.61 3.18 10.74
C SER A 155 -3.17 3.28 11.23
N CYS A 156 -2.49 2.16 11.54
CA CYS A 156 -1.10 2.17 12.01
C CYS A 156 -0.19 2.89 10.99
N TYR A 157 -0.19 2.46 9.72
CA TYR A 157 0.68 3.10 8.70
C TYR A 157 0.22 4.52 8.35
N ARG A 158 -1.08 4.80 8.39
CA ARG A 158 -1.62 6.14 8.12
C ARG A 158 -1.19 7.16 9.18
N THR A 159 -0.87 6.70 10.38
CA THR A 159 -0.28 7.52 11.44
C THR A 159 1.24 7.34 11.58
N LEU A 160 1.88 6.66 10.61
CA LEU A 160 3.32 6.35 10.62
C LEU A 160 3.79 5.64 11.91
N ASP A 161 2.90 4.84 12.51
CA ASP A 161 3.15 4.17 13.78
C ASP A 161 3.77 2.78 13.53
N TYR A 162 5.09 2.75 13.35
CA TYR A 162 5.86 1.51 13.12
C TYR A 162 5.74 0.51 14.27
N GLU A 163 5.67 1.00 15.50
CA GLU A 163 5.51 0.15 16.68
C GLU A 163 4.14 -0.53 16.70
N CYS A 164 3.07 0.15 16.25
CA CYS A 164 1.75 -0.45 16.07
C CYS A 164 1.83 -1.60 15.07
N ILE A 165 2.43 -1.38 13.89
CA ILE A 165 2.58 -2.41 12.86
C ILE A 165 3.33 -3.63 13.41
N LYS A 166 4.49 -3.39 14.05
CA LYS A 166 5.32 -4.46 14.63
C LYS A 166 4.60 -5.21 15.74
N GLU A 167 3.94 -4.51 16.66
CA GLU A 167 3.20 -5.09 17.77
C GLU A 167 2.05 -5.98 17.29
N TYR A 168 1.20 -5.51 16.36
CA TYR A 168 0.09 -6.32 15.87
C TYR A 168 0.54 -7.49 15.00
N ALA A 169 1.68 -7.39 14.30
CA ALA A 169 2.25 -8.57 13.65
C ALA A 169 2.51 -9.70 14.67
N TYR A 170 2.97 -9.39 15.89
CA TYR A 170 3.14 -10.40 16.94
C TYR A 170 1.85 -10.79 17.65
N ASN A 171 1.00 -9.82 18.01
CA ASN A 171 -0.12 -10.04 18.92
C ASN A 171 -1.32 -10.71 18.25
N LEU A 172 -1.55 -10.49 16.95
CA LEU A 172 -2.73 -10.99 16.23
C LEU A 172 -2.87 -12.52 16.22
N ARG A 173 -1.80 -13.28 16.52
CA ARG A 173 -1.85 -14.75 16.66
C ARG A 173 -2.57 -15.21 17.94
N GLN A 174 -2.79 -14.30 18.89
CA GLN A 174 -3.43 -14.57 20.18
C GLN A 174 -4.69 -13.71 20.41
N MET A 175 -5.03 -12.85 19.45
CA MET A 175 -6.19 -11.97 19.55
C MET A 175 -7.36 -12.55 18.79
N GLU A 176 -8.55 -12.37 19.35
CA GLU A 176 -9.81 -12.52 18.65
C GLU A 176 -10.21 -11.21 17.94
N LEU A 177 -11.10 -11.30 16.96
CA LEU A 177 -11.60 -10.13 16.21
C LEU A 177 -12.14 -9.03 17.13
N GLU A 178 -12.90 -9.41 18.17
CA GLU A 178 -13.48 -8.48 19.15
C GLU A 178 -12.40 -7.69 19.92
N GLU A 179 -11.23 -8.29 20.16
CA GLU A 179 -10.12 -7.62 20.83
C GLU A 179 -9.50 -6.57 19.92
N VAL A 180 -9.37 -6.86 18.61
CA VAL A 180 -8.94 -5.86 17.62
C VAL A 180 -9.94 -4.71 17.54
N LEU A 181 -11.24 -5.03 17.49
CA LEU A 181 -12.28 -4.02 17.42
C LEU A 181 -12.29 -3.11 18.64
N ASN A 182 -11.95 -3.60 19.83
CA ASN A 182 -11.95 -2.83 21.08
C ASN A 182 -10.59 -2.28 21.50
N ASP A 183 -9.56 -2.49 20.69
CA ASP A 183 -8.21 -2.03 21.01
C ASP A 183 -8.14 -0.49 21.07
N LYS A 184 -7.64 0.02 22.19
CA LYS A 184 -7.58 1.46 22.46
C LYS A 184 -6.57 2.18 21.56
N ARG A 185 -5.42 1.55 21.26
CA ARG A 185 -4.37 2.13 20.43
C ARG A 185 -4.84 2.19 18.97
N LEU A 186 -5.40 1.10 18.45
CA LEU A 186 -5.95 1.08 17.09
C LEU A 186 -7.07 2.11 16.91
N ARG A 187 -8.00 2.22 17.88
CA ARG A 187 -9.06 3.23 17.82
C ARG A 187 -8.51 4.66 17.88
N ALA A 188 -7.48 4.92 18.69
CA ALA A 188 -6.83 6.23 18.73
C ALA A 188 -6.12 6.54 17.39
N ASN A 189 -5.41 5.57 16.80
CA ASN A 189 -4.79 5.71 15.49
C ASN A 189 -5.82 5.96 14.40
N ARG A 190 -6.94 5.23 14.45
CA ARG A 190 -8.07 5.38 13.54
C ARG A 190 -8.66 6.78 13.58
N GLU A 191 -8.86 7.34 14.77
CA GLU A 191 -9.38 8.70 14.91
C GLU A 191 -8.39 9.77 14.43
N ARG A 192 -7.09 9.59 14.70
CA ARG A 192 -6.04 10.46 14.16
C ARG A 192 -6.00 10.42 12.64
N ALA A 193 -6.02 9.22 12.05
CA ALA A 193 -6.06 9.03 10.60
C ALA A 193 -7.33 9.65 9.99
N ARG A 194 -8.49 9.52 10.64
CA ARG A 194 -9.75 10.14 10.20
C ARG A 194 -9.65 11.67 10.22
N SER A 195 -9.15 12.24 11.31
CA SER A 195 -8.94 13.68 11.43
C SER A 195 -8.01 14.22 10.34
N ARG A 196 -6.95 13.48 10.03
CA ARG A 196 -5.99 13.81 8.98
C ARG A 196 -6.60 13.72 7.58
N LEU A 197 -7.41 12.70 7.32
CA LEU A 197 -8.17 12.58 6.06
C LEU A 197 -9.10 13.77 5.86
N GLU A 198 -9.86 14.17 6.89
CA GLU A 198 -10.75 15.33 6.83
C GLU A 198 -9.99 16.65 6.61
N GLU A 199 -8.78 16.80 7.15
CA GLU A 199 -7.91 17.92 6.86
C GLU A 199 -7.54 17.98 5.36
N TYR A 200 -7.15 16.86 4.78
CA TYR A 200 -6.83 16.80 3.35
C TYR A 200 -8.04 17.02 2.45
N LEU A 201 -9.22 16.53 2.84
CA LEU A 201 -10.46 16.83 2.12
C LEU A 201 -10.76 18.33 2.10
N ARG A 202 -10.54 19.05 3.20
CA ARG A 202 -10.69 20.52 3.24
C ARG A 202 -9.67 21.25 2.37
N LYS A 203 -8.49 20.66 2.15
CA LYS A 203 -7.43 21.20 1.28
C LYS A 203 -7.62 20.83 -0.20
N ALA A 204 -8.60 19.98 -0.53
CA ALA A 204 -8.80 19.52 -1.89
C ALA A 204 -9.27 20.66 -2.79
N ASN A 205 -8.49 20.93 -3.84
CA ASN A 205 -8.87 21.82 -4.92
C ASN A 205 -9.38 20.97 -6.08
N CYS A 206 -10.69 20.97 -6.31
CA CYS A 206 -11.34 20.15 -7.32
C CYS A 206 -11.81 21.00 -8.49
N VAL A 207 -11.42 20.60 -9.69
CA VAL A 207 -11.88 21.22 -10.94
C VAL A 207 -12.34 20.09 -11.87
N GLY A 208 -13.61 20.17 -12.27
CA GLY A 208 -14.27 19.11 -13.03
C GLY A 208 -14.24 17.78 -12.28
N ARG A 209 -13.64 16.75 -12.90
CA ARG A 209 -13.54 15.38 -12.34
C ARG A 209 -12.21 15.10 -11.63
N VAL A 210 -11.37 16.11 -11.43
CA VAL A 210 -10.02 15.94 -10.87
C VAL A 210 -9.89 16.78 -9.60
N CYS A 211 -9.34 16.18 -8.55
CA CYS A 211 -8.98 16.89 -7.33
C CYS A 211 -7.47 16.84 -7.10
N LEU A 212 -6.90 18.01 -6.85
CA LEU A 212 -5.52 18.19 -6.44
C LEU A 212 -5.46 18.44 -4.93
N ILE A 213 -4.59 17.71 -4.24
CA ILE A 213 -4.40 17.83 -2.79
C ILE A 213 -2.91 17.97 -2.51
N ARG A 214 -2.52 19.12 -1.97
CA ARG A 214 -1.16 19.34 -1.45
C ARG A 214 -1.13 19.01 0.04
N GLY A 215 -0.11 18.30 0.48
CA GLY A 215 0.00 17.90 1.87
C GLY A 215 1.43 17.59 2.31
N ASP A 216 1.55 17.22 3.58
CA ASP A 216 2.82 16.80 4.17
C ASP A 216 3.23 15.39 3.72
N GLU A 217 4.21 14.83 4.44
CA GLU A 217 4.86 13.56 4.15
C GLU A 217 3.88 12.39 3.96
N ASP A 218 2.77 12.40 4.69
CA ASP A 218 1.77 11.35 4.75
C ASP A 218 0.66 11.44 3.70
N VAL A 219 0.53 12.53 2.94
CA VAL A 219 -0.64 12.78 2.07
C VAL A 219 -0.91 11.64 1.07
N HIS A 220 0.15 11.05 0.53
CA HIS A 220 0.07 9.95 -0.42
C HIS A 220 -0.50 8.66 0.19
N LEU A 221 -0.35 8.46 1.51
CA LEU A 221 -0.93 7.33 2.25
C LEU A 221 -2.46 7.41 2.35
N PHE A 222 -3.02 8.60 2.12
CA PHE A 222 -4.46 8.85 2.13
C PHE A 222 -5.08 8.87 0.74
N ALA A 223 -4.30 8.78 -0.35
CA ALA A 223 -4.78 8.98 -1.72
C ALA A 223 -5.98 8.08 -2.09
N SER A 224 -5.95 6.79 -1.74
CA SER A 224 -7.06 5.87 -1.98
C SER A 224 -8.31 6.22 -1.15
N ALA A 225 -8.15 6.64 0.11
CA ALA A 225 -9.26 7.06 0.97
C ALA A 225 -9.89 8.38 0.50
N LEU A 226 -9.05 9.33 0.09
CA LEU A 226 -9.46 10.61 -0.51
C LEU A 226 -10.26 10.37 -1.78
N TRP A 227 -9.75 9.53 -2.68
CA TRP A 227 -10.43 9.16 -3.91
C TRP A 227 -11.79 8.52 -3.65
N LYS A 228 -11.89 7.53 -2.77
CA LYS A 228 -13.18 6.89 -2.41
C LYS A 228 -14.19 7.91 -1.88
N ARG A 229 -13.75 8.87 -1.07
CA ARG A 229 -14.63 9.90 -0.50
C ARG A 229 -15.09 10.90 -1.55
N LEU A 230 -14.17 11.37 -2.39
CA LEU A 230 -14.41 12.39 -3.40
C LEU A 230 -15.17 11.84 -4.62
N LYS A 231 -15.04 10.55 -4.94
CA LYS A 231 -15.77 9.87 -6.02
C LYS A 231 -17.28 9.99 -5.88
N ARG A 232 -17.78 10.05 -4.64
CA ARG A 232 -19.21 10.29 -4.35
C ARG A 232 -19.72 11.64 -4.86
N ASN A 233 -18.82 12.58 -5.12
CA ASN A 233 -19.10 13.92 -5.63
C ASN A 233 -18.72 14.06 -7.12
N GLY A 234 -18.55 12.95 -7.85
CA GLY A 234 -18.26 12.96 -9.30
C GLY A 234 -16.78 13.09 -9.66
N VAL A 235 -15.87 13.01 -8.68
CA VAL A 235 -14.42 13.04 -8.90
C VAL A 235 -13.95 11.68 -9.39
N SER A 236 -13.31 11.62 -10.54
CA SER A 236 -12.74 10.38 -11.07
C SER A 236 -11.27 10.21 -10.71
N ILE A 237 -10.55 11.31 -10.46
CA ILE A 237 -9.10 11.31 -10.25
C ILE A 237 -8.72 12.17 -9.03
N VAL A 238 -7.88 11.62 -8.16
CA VAL A 238 -7.20 12.36 -7.09
C VAL A 238 -5.71 12.38 -7.38
N ILE A 239 -5.12 13.56 -7.32
CA ILE A 239 -3.68 13.79 -7.41
C ILE A 239 -3.22 14.37 -6.07
N THR A 240 -2.34 13.67 -5.38
CA THR A 240 -1.69 14.17 -4.18
C THR A 240 -0.27 14.62 -4.52
N ILE A 241 0.11 15.82 -4.07
CA ILE A 241 1.47 16.33 -4.18
C ILE A 241 2.04 16.48 -2.78
N ASN A 242 3.16 15.83 -2.55
CA ASN A 242 3.99 15.97 -1.36
C ASN A 242 5.26 16.71 -1.77
N GLU A 243 5.34 17.99 -1.42
CA GLU A 243 6.47 18.86 -1.79
C GLU A 243 7.73 18.55 -0.96
N LYS A 244 7.61 17.93 0.22
CA LYS A 244 8.76 17.57 1.07
C LYS A 244 9.48 16.34 0.54
N MET A 245 8.73 15.29 0.21
CA MET A 245 9.29 14.07 -0.40
C MET A 245 9.38 14.17 -1.93
N MET A 246 8.99 15.31 -2.49
CA MET A 246 8.86 15.56 -3.92
C MET A 246 8.19 14.39 -4.64
N ARG A 247 6.98 14.05 -4.20
CA ARG A 247 6.22 12.92 -4.71
C ARG A 247 4.89 13.36 -5.26
N ILE A 248 4.57 12.89 -6.46
CA ILE A 248 3.23 12.97 -7.04
C ILE A 248 2.63 11.57 -7.03
N TYR A 249 1.39 11.46 -6.58
CA TYR A 249 0.63 10.22 -6.62
C TYR A 249 -0.76 10.50 -7.19
N CYS A 250 -1.18 9.68 -8.15
CA CYS A 250 -2.46 9.76 -8.81
C CYS A 250 -3.25 8.47 -8.55
N ARG A 251 -4.53 8.60 -8.23
CA ARG A 251 -5.50 7.50 -8.12
C ARG A 251 -6.74 7.85 -8.95
N GLY A 252 -7.26 6.91 -9.73
CA GLY A 252 -8.50 7.16 -10.47
C GLY A 252 -9.18 5.93 -11.05
N ASP A 253 -10.44 6.09 -11.46
CA ASP A 253 -11.19 5.09 -12.23
C ASP A 253 -10.67 5.07 -13.68
N GLU A 254 -10.27 3.89 -14.16
CA GLU A 254 -10.27 3.51 -15.59
C GLU A 254 -9.59 4.49 -16.58
N ARG A 255 -8.51 5.15 -16.16
CA ARG A 255 -7.59 5.76 -17.13
C ARG A 255 -6.29 5.02 -17.07
N ASP A 256 -5.89 4.48 -18.22
CA ASP A 256 -4.63 3.79 -18.37
C ASP A 256 -3.44 4.70 -18.00
N TYR A 257 -3.08 4.71 -16.71
CA TYR A 257 -1.92 5.41 -16.22
C TYR A 257 -0.63 4.77 -16.76
N GLU A 258 -0.68 3.61 -17.44
CA GLU A 258 0.49 3.04 -18.13
C GLU A 258 1.03 4.01 -19.18
N GLU A 259 0.16 4.74 -19.89
CA GLU A 259 0.60 5.80 -20.83
C GLU A 259 1.26 6.97 -20.09
N ALA A 260 0.74 7.37 -18.93
CA ALA A 260 1.33 8.41 -18.10
C ALA A 260 2.72 8.01 -17.62
N ILE A 261 2.83 6.79 -17.09
CA ILE A 261 4.07 6.19 -16.62
C ILE A 261 5.07 6.07 -17.78
N ARG A 262 4.63 5.63 -18.96
CA ARG A 262 5.47 5.49 -20.15
C ARG A 262 6.02 6.84 -20.61
N ARG A 263 5.18 7.88 -20.74
CA ARG A 263 5.62 9.23 -21.11
C ARG A 263 6.55 9.84 -20.07
N ALA A 264 6.23 9.68 -18.79
CA ALA A 264 7.05 10.11 -17.67
C ALA A 264 8.47 9.48 -17.74
N LYS A 265 8.57 8.19 -18.03
CA LYS A 265 9.85 7.51 -18.28
C LYS A 265 10.57 8.04 -19.52
N GLN A 266 9.86 8.34 -20.60
CA GLN A 266 10.44 8.89 -21.84
C GLN A 266 11.06 10.28 -21.65
N ILE A 267 10.53 11.09 -20.74
CA ILE A 267 11.14 12.37 -20.36
C ILE A 267 12.27 12.21 -19.33
N GLY A 268 12.69 10.99 -19.02
CA GLY A 268 13.86 10.70 -18.19
C GLY A 268 13.60 10.60 -16.69
N LEU A 269 12.32 10.56 -16.25
CA LEU A 269 12.01 10.32 -14.85
C LEU A 269 12.33 8.87 -14.49
N LYS A 270 13.20 8.69 -13.49
CA LYS A 270 13.70 7.38 -13.09
C LYS A 270 12.75 6.65 -12.15
N GLU A 271 12.11 7.38 -11.25
CA GLU A 271 11.28 6.80 -10.18
C GLU A 271 9.79 6.96 -10.46
N VAL A 272 9.32 6.30 -11.52
CA VAL A 272 7.90 6.30 -11.91
C VAL A 272 7.36 4.88 -12.01
N GLY A 273 6.26 4.62 -11.32
CA GLY A 273 5.60 3.31 -11.29
C GLY A 273 4.10 3.42 -11.05
N GLY A 274 3.44 2.26 -11.04
CA GLY A 274 1.98 2.18 -10.88
C GLY A 274 1.36 1.04 -11.67
N LYS A 275 0.02 1.07 -11.75
CA LYS A 275 -0.86 0.15 -12.48
C LYS A 275 -1.94 0.97 -13.20
N LYS A 276 -2.91 0.31 -13.84
CA LYS A 276 -4.04 0.98 -14.53
C LYS A 276 -4.81 2.01 -13.71
N GLU A 277 -4.85 1.90 -12.38
CA GLU A 277 -5.65 2.80 -11.53
C GLU A 277 -4.81 3.74 -10.66
N VAL A 278 -3.48 3.59 -10.70
CA VAL A 278 -2.55 4.31 -9.83
C VAL A 278 -1.30 4.65 -10.60
N CYS A 279 -0.80 5.88 -10.48
CA CYS A 279 0.61 6.15 -10.75
C CYS A 279 1.26 6.93 -9.62
N SER A 280 2.56 6.74 -9.46
CA SER A 280 3.37 7.46 -8.51
C SER A 280 4.69 7.83 -9.17
N ALA A 281 5.14 9.05 -8.92
CA ALA A 281 6.45 9.54 -9.34
C ALA A 281 7.15 10.21 -8.16
N HIS A 282 8.39 9.81 -7.88
CA HIS A 282 9.33 10.67 -7.17
C HIS A 282 10.01 11.57 -8.20
N VAL A 283 10.07 12.85 -7.88
CA VAL A 283 10.54 13.90 -8.78
C VAL A 283 11.54 14.77 -8.03
N THR A 284 12.39 15.49 -8.73
CA THR A 284 13.11 16.64 -8.17
C THR A 284 12.28 17.91 -8.34
N ARG A 285 12.68 19.02 -7.68
CA ARG A 285 12.03 20.32 -7.89
C ARG A 285 12.05 20.76 -9.35
N GLU A 286 13.13 20.47 -10.06
CA GLU A 286 13.29 20.76 -11.48
C GLU A 286 12.39 19.88 -12.37
N GLU A 287 12.10 18.67 -11.93
CA GLU A 287 11.28 17.71 -12.66
C GLU A 287 9.78 17.90 -12.43
N LEU A 288 9.37 18.47 -11.30
CA LEU A 288 7.96 18.69 -10.95
C LEU A 288 7.17 19.43 -12.05
N PRO A 289 7.65 20.56 -12.62
CA PRO A 289 6.97 21.22 -13.74
C PRO A 289 6.83 20.31 -14.99
N ARG A 290 7.81 19.45 -15.26
CA ARG A 290 7.79 18.52 -16.40
C ARG A 290 6.71 17.46 -16.21
N VAL A 291 6.54 16.97 -14.98
CA VAL A 291 5.51 15.98 -14.63
C VAL A 291 4.12 16.60 -14.70
N ILE A 292 3.96 17.81 -14.17
CA ILE A 292 2.71 18.58 -14.29
C ILE A 292 2.33 18.79 -15.76
N ARG A 293 3.31 19.06 -16.63
CA ARG A 293 3.07 19.18 -18.08
C ARG A 293 2.57 17.86 -18.70
N VAL A 294 3.18 16.72 -18.38
CA VAL A 294 2.71 15.40 -18.85
C VAL A 294 1.26 15.16 -18.40
N LEU A 295 0.94 15.47 -17.15
CA LEU A 295 -0.42 15.34 -16.63
C LEU A 295 -1.41 16.28 -17.34
N ARG A 296 -1.01 17.52 -17.67
CA ARG A 296 -1.80 18.43 -18.51
C ARG A 296 -2.00 17.87 -19.93
N GLU A 297 -0.96 17.44 -20.62
CA GLU A 297 -1.07 16.85 -21.98
C GLU A 297 -2.01 15.64 -22.03
N MET A 298 -2.13 14.90 -20.93
CA MET A 298 -3.07 13.79 -20.76
C MET A 298 -4.49 14.22 -20.38
N LYS A 299 -4.76 15.52 -20.38
CA LYS A 299 -6.02 16.14 -19.95
C LYS A 299 -6.42 15.72 -18.54
N LEU A 300 -5.42 15.57 -17.67
CA LEU A 300 -5.60 15.30 -16.23
C LEU A 300 -5.55 16.59 -15.42
N LEU A 301 -5.01 17.67 -15.98
CA LEU A 301 -4.85 18.97 -15.31
C LEU A 301 -5.26 20.17 -16.20
N ASP A 302 -5.95 19.94 -17.32
CA ASP A 302 -6.31 20.98 -18.29
C ASP A 302 -7.07 22.15 -17.67
N GLU A 303 -7.90 21.87 -16.66
CA GLU A 303 -8.74 22.87 -15.99
C GLU A 303 -8.02 23.55 -14.80
N PHE A 304 -6.78 23.16 -14.48
CA PHE A 304 -5.99 23.77 -13.40
C PHE A 304 -5.03 24.82 -13.95
N GLU A 305 -5.47 26.09 -13.99
CA GLU A 305 -4.66 27.22 -14.48
C GLU A 305 -3.44 27.55 -13.58
N PHE A 306 -3.52 27.28 -12.27
CA PHE A 306 -2.63 27.86 -11.23
C PHE A 306 -1.38 27.06 -10.83
N LEU A 307 -1.07 25.95 -11.51
CA LEU A 307 0.02 25.07 -11.08
C LEU A 307 1.43 25.60 -11.39
N GLU A 308 1.61 26.52 -12.35
CA GLU A 308 2.94 27.04 -12.70
C GLU A 308 3.39 28.19 -11.79
N SER A 309 2.48 29.09 -11.41
CA SER A 309 2.81 30.30 -10.64
C SER A 309 3.21 30.01 -9.19
N SER A 310 2.67 28.94 -8.58
CA SER A 310 2.96 28.57 -7.19
C SER A 310 4.13 27.58 -7.03
N VAL A 311 4.66 27.03 -8.13
CA VAL A 311 5.81 26.09 -8.12
C VAL A 311 7.12 26.82 -8.44
N ILE A 312 7.05 27.99 -9.08
CA ILE A 312 8.22 28.79 -9.48
C ILE A 312 8.64 29.79 -8.38
N GLU A 313 7.75 30.18 -7.46
CA GLU A 313 8.02 31.28 -6.53
C GLU A 313 8.57 30.91 -5.14
N HIS A 314 8.78 29.63 -4.77
CA HIS A 314 9.35 29.23 -3.45
C HIS A 314 10.42 28.13 -3.51
#